data_AF-A0A5E4PQY3-F1
#
_entry.id   AF-A0A5E4PQY3-F1
#
_cell.length_a   1.000
_cell.length_b   1.000
_cell.length_c   1.000
_cell.angle_alpha   90.00
_cell.angle_beta   90.00
_cell.angle_gamma   90.00
#
_symmetry.space_group_name_H-M   'P 1'
#
loop_
_entity.id
_entity.type
_entity.pdbx_description
1 polymer ?
#
loop_
_entity_poly.entity_id
_entity_poly.type
_entity_poly.pdbx_seq_one_letter_code
_entity_poly.pdbx_strand_id
1 'polypeptide(L)'
;MAGNITEEVEGSTGTETKTTTDADIPPEFLIKHPLQNTWSLWFYDNDKSKTWEENLIELTTFDTVEDFWRLYHHIKLPSELRQGHDYAVFKKGIRPMWEDDANKMGGRWLINLERKQRNSDLDRFWLDVVLLLIGENFENTDEICGAVVFGPETLRSNMQSLKLEGS
;
A
#
# COMPACT_ATOMS: atom_id res chain seq x y z
N MET A 1 -38.99 -53.39 -15.26
CA MET A 1 -38.44 -53.57 -13.91
C MET A 1 -37.20 -52.69 -13.77
N ALA A 2 -37.13 -51.99 -12.65
CA ALA A 2 -36.08 -51.12 -12.09
C ALA A 2 -34.74 -51.01 -12.86
N GLY A 3 -34.14 -49.86 -13.07
CA GLY A 3 -34.19 -48.60 -12.32
C GLY A 3 -32.74 -48.23 -11.95
N ASN A 4 -32.26 -47.04 -12.32
CA ASN A 4 -31.08 -46.45 -11.71
C ASN A 4 -30.96 -44.93 -11.97
N ILE A 5 -30.84 -44.22 -10.84
CA ILE A 5 -30.09 -42.97 -10.57
C ILE A 5 -30.65 -41.66 -11.14
N THR A 6 -31.17 -40.82 -10.25
CA THR A 6 -30.67 -39.44 -10.02
C THR A 6 -31.17 -38.96 -8.66
N GLU A 7 -30.23 -38.53 -7.82
CA GLU A 7 -30.46 -37.93 -6.50
C GLU A 7 -31.13 -36.57 -6.64
N GLU A 8 -32.13 -36.34 -5.79
CA GLU A 8 -32.82 -35.07 -5.61
C GLU A 8 -31.89 -34.03 -4.96
N VAL A 9 -31.97 -32.81 -5.50
CA VAL A 9 -31.36 -31.59 -4.98
C VAL A 9 -32.33 -30.97 -3.98
N GLU A 10 -31.99 -30.94 -2.69
CA GLU A 10 -32.52 -29.95 -1.74
C GLU A 10 -31.49 -29.64 -0.64
N GLY A 11 -31.28 -28.34 -0.38
CA GLY A 11 -30.42 -27.89 0.70
C GLY A 11 -29.93 -26.45 0.55
N SER A 12 -30.87 -25.51 0.34
CA SER A 12 -30.61 -24.08 0.47
C SER A 12 -30.29 -23.75 1.94
N THR A 13 -29.02 -23.49 2.26
CA THR A 13 -28.65 -22.74 3.46
C THR A 13 -28.17 -21.36 3.05
N GLY A 14 -29.09 -20.40 3.11
CA GLY A 14 -28.77 -18.98 3.08
C GLY A 14 -27.89 -18.65 4.29
N THR A 15 -26.71 -18.12 4.03
CA THR A 15 -25.85 -17.54 5.06
C THR A 15 -26.45 -16.21 5.50
N GLU A 16 -27.22 -16.24 6.59
CA GLU A 16 -27.61 -15.04 7.33
C GLU A 16 -26.36 -14.33 7.83
N THR A 17 -26.09 -13.14 7.29
CA THR A 17 -25.06 -12.24 7.78
C THR A 17 -25.57 -11.61 9.08
N LYS A 18 -25.29 -12.26 10.20
CA LYS A 18 -25.59 -11.74 11.53
C LYS A 18 -24.79 -10.45 11.75
N THR A 19 -25.49 -9.31 11.79
CA THR A 19 -24.88 -8.00 12.02
C THR A 19 -24.52 -7.90 13.49
N THR A 20 -23.27 -8.25 13.84
CA THR A 20 -22.75 -8.12 15.21
C THR A 20 -22.67 -6.65 15.58
N THR A 21 -23.46 -6.22 16.57
CA THR A 21 -23.33 -4.87 17.16
C THR A 21 -22.09 -4.81 18.07
N ASP A 22 -21.44 -3.66 18.19
CA ASP A 22 -20.22 -3.47 19.02
C ASP A 22 -20.36 -4.00 20.46
N ALA A 23 -21.59 -4.11 20.98
CA ALA A 23 -21.90 -4.63 22.31
C ALA A 23 -21.61 -6.14 22.50
N ASP A 24 -21.51 -6.92 21.43
CA ASP A 24 -21.25 -8.36 21.48
C ASP A 24 -19.76 -8.71 21.32
N ILE A 25 -18.91 -7.70 21.04
CA ILE A 25 -17.48 -7.87 20.84
C ILE A 25 -16.78 -7.73 22.20
N PRO A 26 -15.99 -8.72 22.65
CA PRO A 26 -15.23 -8.58 23.88
C PRO A 26 -14.34 -7.32 23.84
N PRO A 27 -14.27 -6.52 24.92
CA PRO A 27 -13.59 -5.22 24.92
C PRO A 27 -12.13 -5.26 24.46
N GLU A 28 -11.44 -6.38 24.68
CA GLU A 28 -10.07 -6.63 24.23
C GLU A 28 -9.90 -6.56 22.71
N PHE A 29 -10.95 -6.84 21.92
CA PHE A 29 -10.93 -6.74 20.46
C PHE A 29 -11.28 -5.34 19.94
N LEU A 30 -11.68 -4.42 20.82
CA LEU A 30 -11.94 -3.01 20.49
C LEU A 30 -10.69 -2.13 20.69
N ILE A 31 -9.68 -2.65 21.40
CA ILE A 31 -8.41 -1.95 21.64
C ILE A 31 -7.56 -2.08 20.38
N LYS A 32 -7.26 -0.93 19.77
CA LYS A 32 -6.32 -0.87 18.64
C LYS A 32 -4.87 -0.91 19.10
N HIS A 33 -4.01 -1.43 18.24
CA HIS A 33 -2.57 -1.54 18.50
C HIS A 33 -1.84 -0.35 17.88
N PRO A 34 -1.28 0.57 18.69
CA PRO A 34 -0.61 1.75 18.17
C PRO A 34 0.70 1.39 17.47
N LEU A 35 0.98 2.09 16.37
CA LEU A 35 2.27 2.09 15.69
C LEU A 35 3.21 3.09 16.38
N GLN A 36 4.52 2.92 16.17
CA GLN A 36 5.53 3.85 16.70
C GLN A 36 5.39 5.25 16.08
N ASN A 37 5.08 5.31 14.79
CA ASN A 37 4.93 6.53 14.00
C ASN A 37 3.54 6.60 13.37
N THR A 38 3.03 7.82 13.13
CA THR A 38 1.90 8.03 12.23
C THR A 38 2.40 8.05 10.79
N TRP A 39 1.71 7.34 9.91
CA TRP A 39 2.04 7.23 8.49
C TRP A 39 0.92 7.79 7.62
N SER A 40 1.29 8.34 6.48
CA SER A 40 0.40 8.88 5.46
C SER A 40 0.53 8.05 4.18
N LEU A 41 -0.60 7.56 3.65
CA LEU A 41 -0.67 6.99 2.31
C LEU A 41 -0.92 8.12 1.32
N TRP A 42 -0.06 8.18 0.31
CA TRP A 42 -0.11 9.12 -0.79
C TRP A 42 -0.38 8.39 -2.10
N PHE A 43 -1.05 9.08 -3.01
CA PHE A 43 -1.34 8.64 -4.36
C PHE A 43 -0.87 9.69 -5.35
N TYR A 44 -0.11 9.26 -6.35
CA TYR A 44 0.21 10.09 -7.49
C TYR A 44 -0.72 9.73 -8.64
N ASP A 45 -1.47 10.70 -9.15
CA ASP A 45 -2.32 10.57 -10.34
C ASP A 45 -1.68 11.37 -11.48
N ASN A 46 -1.25 10.74 -12.57
CA ASN A 46 -0.60 11.46 -13.67
C ASN A 46 -1.60 12.17 -14.60
N ASP A 47 -2.36 13.11 -14.05
CA ASP A 47 -3.19 14.03 -14.82
C ASP A 47 -2.32 15.09 -15.50
N LYS A 48 -2.25 15.02 -16.82
CA LYS A 48 -1.43 15.93 -17.65
C LYS A 48 -1.89 17.39 -17.59
N SER A 49 -3.07 17.67 -17.04
CA SER A 49 -3.59 19.03 -16.90
C SER A 49 -3.10 19.76 -15.63
N LYS A 50 -2.53 19.02 -14.68
CA LYS A 50 -2.07 19.50 -13.38
C LYS A 50 -0.55 19.53 -13.27
N THR A 51 -0.02 20.29 -12.32
CA THR A 51 1.40 20.20 -11.97
C THR A 51 1.72 18.87 -11.29
N TRP A 52 3.01 18.52 -11.19
CA TRP A 52 3.44 17.31 -10.51
C TRP A 52 3.00 17.29 -9.04
N GLU A 53 3.10 18.43 -8.37
CA GLU A 53 2.72 18.60 -6.97
C GLU A 53 1.21 18.47 -6.77
N GLU A 54 0.40 19.01 -7.69
CA GLU A 54 -1.07 18.88 -7.66
C GLU A 54 -1.54 17.44 -7.92
N ASN A 55 -0.71 16.66 -8.61
CA ASN A 55 -0.93 15.25 -8.86
C ASN A 55 -0.58 14.36 -7.67
N LEU A 56 0.13 14.89 -6.68
CA LEU A 56 0.51 14.20 -5.46
C LEU A 56 -0.52 14.45 -4.35
N ILE A 57 -1.31 13.44 -4.03
CA ILE A 57 -2.48 13.55 -3.15
C ILE A 57 -2.25 12.71 -1.89
N GLU A 58 -2.38 13.32 -0.72
CA GLU A 58 -2.45 12.58 0.54
C GLU A 58 -3.84 11.97 0.67
N LEU A 59 -3.94 10.64 0.68
CA LEU A 59 -5.22 9.94 0.74
C LEU A 59 -5.74 9.85 2.18
N THR A 60 -4.89 9.37 3.09
CA THR A 60 -5.27 9.16 4.49
C THR A 60 -4.03 9.01 5.37
N THR A 61 -4.22 9.22 6.68
CA THR A 61 -3.23 8.96 7.71
C THR A 61 -3.67 7.84 8.63
N PHE A 62 -2.74 7.04 9.16
CA PHE A 62 -3.00 5.98 10.13
C PHE A 62 -1.86 5.87 11.14
N ASP A 63 -2.20 5.51 12.37
CA ASP A 63 -1.27 5.36 13.50
C ASP A 63 -1.53 4.06 14.28
N THR A 64 -2.36 3.16 13.75
CA THR A 64 -2.63 1.83 14.33
C THR A 64 -2.51 0.73 13.28
N VAL A 65 -2.24 -0.49 13.75
CA VAL A 65 -2.15 -1.68 12.91
C VAL A 65 -3.49 -1.97 12.23
N GLU A 66 -4.60 -1.80 12.95
CA GLU A 66 -5.94 -2.04 12.43
C GLU A 66 -6.32 -1.04 11.33
N ASP A 67 -5.98 0.24 11.50
CA ASP A 67 -6.26 1.25 10.49
C ASP A 67 -5.40 1.05 9.24
N PHE A 68 -4.15 0.58 9.39
CA PHE A 68 -3.33 0.14 8.27
C PHE A 68 -3.99 -1.01 7.50
N TRP A 69 -4.37 -2.10 8.17
CA TRP A 69 -4.97 -3.25 7.49
C TRP A 69 -6.33 -2.90 6.88
N ARG A 70 -7.14 -2.10 7.58
CA ARG A 70 -8.40 -1.59 7.04
C ARG A 70 -8.15 -0.82 5.76
N LEU A 71 -7.17 0.08 5.73
CA LEU A 71 -6.82 0.83 4.53
C LEU A 71 -6.32 -0.10 3.41
N TYR A 72 -5.34 -0.97 3.71
CA TYR A 72 -4.71 -1.85 2.73
C TYR A 72 -5.73 -2.76 2.03
N HIS A 73 -6.73 -3.27 2.76
CA HIS A 73 -7.79 -4.10 2.20
C HIS A 73 -8.83 -3.35 1.35
N HIS A 74 -8.91 -2.02 1.44
CA HIS A 74 -9.88 -1.21 0.70
C HIS A 74 -9.27 -0.45 -0.49
N ILE A 75 -7.95 -0.47 -0.65
CA ILE A 75 -7.27 0.13 -1.81
C ILE A 75 -6.96 -0.92 -2.88
N LYS A 76 -6.62 -0.43 -4.07
CA LYS A 76 -6.12 -1.30 -5.15
C LYS A 76 -4.70 -1.75 -4.86
N LEU A 77 -4.38 -2.98 -5.26
CA LEU A 77 -3.01 -3.47 -5.16
C LEU A 77 -2.11 -2.72 -6.17
N PRO A 78 -0.80 -2.54 -5.88
CA PRO A 78 0.14 -1.88 -6.81
C PRO A 78 0.18 -2.50 -8.22
N SER A 79 -0.03 -3.82 -8.33
CA SER A 79 -0.11 -4.51 -9.62
C SER A 79 -1.32 -4.11 -10.46
N GLU A 80 -2.42 -3.70 -9.80
CA GLU A 80 -3.69 -3.28 -10.42
C GLU A 80 -3.72 -1.78 -10.77
N LEU A 81 -2.69 -1.01 -10.36
CA LEU A 81 -2.62 0.41 -10.68
C LEU A 81 -2.64 0.64 -12.19
N ARG A 82 -3.34 1.68 -12.60
CA ARG A 82 -3.28 2.14 -13.99
C ARG A 82 -1.92 2.79 -14.25
N GLN A 83 -1.50 2.76 -15.51
CA GLN A 83 -0.26 3.40 -15.92
C GLN A 83 -0.22 4.87 -15.47
N GLY A 84 0.92 5.30 -14.95
CA GLY A 84 1.12 6.67 -14.46
C GLY A 84 0.62 6.92 -13.04
N HIS A 85 0.04 5.92 -12.36
CA HIS A 85 -0.35 6.07 -10.97
C HIS A 85 0.66 5.39 -10.06
N ASP A 86 0.98 6.02 -8.93
CA ASP A 86 1.94 5.51 -7.95
C ASP A 86 1.34 5.58 -6.54
N TYR A 87 1.83 4.72 -5.64
CA TYR A 87 1.57 4.84 -4.20
C TYR A 87 2.84 5.18 -3.45
N ALA A 88 2.69 5.91 -2.35
CA ALA A 88 3.77 6.14 -1.40
C ALA A 88 3.26 6.09 0.04
N VAL A 89 4.06 5.58 0.96
CA VAL A 89 3.78 5.58 2.40
C VAL A 89 4.94 6.30 3.09
N PHE A 90 4.64 7.43 3.72
CA PHE A 90 5.63 8.30 4.36
C PHE A 90 5.21 8.63 5.79
N LYS A 91 6.18 8.90 6.66
CA LYS A 91 5.88 9.40 8.01
C LYS A 91 5.08 10.71 7.89
N LYS A 92 4.11 10.89 8.79
CA LYS A 92 3.22 12.05 8.78
C LYS A 92 4.03 13.35 8.81
N GLY A 93 3.67 14.28 7.92
CA GLY A 93 4.34 15.57 7.79
C GLY A 93 5.52 15.58 6.81
N ILE A 94 5.94 14.42 6.28
CA ILE A 94 6.93 14.33 5.21
C ILE A 94 6.22 14.08 3.89
N ARG A 95 6.40 14.97 2.92
CA ARG A 95 5.85 14.78 1.57
C ARG A 95 6.78 13.88 0.75
N PRO A 96 6.27 12.96 -0.09
CA PRO A 96 7.08 12.07 -0.93
C PRO A 96 7.67 12.82 -2.16
N MET A 97 8.42 13.88 -1.89
CA MET A 97 9.08 14.73 -2.89
C MET A 97 10.49 15.13 -2.41
N TRP A 98 11.39 15.42 -3.34
CA TRP A 98 12.80 15.69 -3.02
C TRP A 98 13.01 17.07 -2.40
N GLU A 99 12.08 18.00 -2.61
CA GLU A 99 12.10 19.34 -2.04
C GLU A 99 11.70 19.38 -0.57
N ASP A 100 11.11 18.30 -0.04
CA ASP A 100 10.78 18.21 1.38
C ASP A 100 12.06 18.25 2.22
N ASP A 101 12.02 18.99 3.33
CA ASP A 101 13.20 19.22 4.17
C ASP A 101 13.80 17.92 4.72
N ALA A 102 12.98 16.90 4.95
CA ALA A 102 13.43 15.59 5.41
C ALA A 102 14.08 14.75 4.29
N ASN A 103 13.71 14.99 3.03
CA ASN A 103 14.18 14.19 1.89
C ASN A 103 15.35 14.84 1.13
N LYS A 104 15.47 16.17 1.15
CA LYS A 104 16.38 16.92 0.26
C LYS A 104 17.87 16.61 0.41
N MET A 105 18.28 16.09 1.57
CA MET A 105 19.66 15.65 1.85
C MET A 105 19.77 14.12 1.99
N GLY A 106 18.69 13.40 1.69
CA GLY A 106 18.61 11.95 1.84
C GLY A 106 19.03 11.20 0.58
N GLY A 107 18.63 9.93 0.52
CA GLY A 107 18.81 9.06 -0.63
C GLY A 107 17.66 8.07 -0.73
N ARG A 108 17.76 7.15 -1.69
CA ARG A 108 16.78 6.05 -1.82
C ARG A 108 17.47 4.76 -2.21
N TRP A 109 16.94 3.66 -1.70
CA TRP A 109 17.29 2.33 -2.16
C TRP A 109 16.27 1.94 -3.23
N LEU A 110 16.76 1.44 -4.37
CA LEU A 110 15.93 1.12 -5.52
C LEU A 110 15.91 -0.39 -5.76
N ILE A 111 14.72 -0.99 -5.70
CA ILE A 111 14.50 -2.38 -6.07
C ILE A 111 13.86 -2.40 -7.45
N ASN A 112 14.58 -2.90 -8.45
CA ASN A 112 14.06 -3.06 -9.81
C ASN A 112 13.53 -4.48 -9.99
N LEU A 113 12.25 -4.60 -10.37
CA LEU A 113 11.64 -5.88 -10.71
C LEU A 113 11.63 -6.06 -12.22
N GLU A 114 12.03 -7.26 -12.67
CA GLU A 114 11.83 -7.62 -14.06
C GLU A 114 10.32 -7.70 -14.39
N ARG A 115 9.97 -7.47 -15.65
CA ARG A 115 8.57 -7.48 -16.10
C ARG A 115 7.82 -8.78 -15.74
N LYS A 116 8.51 -9.92 -15.70
CA LYS A 116 7.94 -11.22 -15.29
C LYS A 116 7.66 -11.27 -13.79
N GLN A 117 8.61 -10.81 -12.98
CA GLN A 117 8.50 -10.74 -11.51
C GLN A 117 7.45 -9.73 -11.06
N ARG A 118 7.28 -8.62 -11.80
CA ARG A 118 6.31 -7.58 -11.46
C ARG A 118 4.89 -8.15 -11.32
N ASN A 119 4.51 -9.12 -12.14
CA ASN A 119 3.17 -9.70 -12.09
C ASN A 119 2.97 -10.68 -10.91
N SER A 120 4.05 -11.26 -10.38
CA SER A 120 4.00 -12.26 -9.31
C SER A 120 4.38 -11.73 -7.94
N ASP A 121 5.29 -10.76 -7.87
CA ASP A 121 6.00 -10.39 -6.63
C ASP A 121 5.79 -8.94 -6.21
N LEU A 122 5.30 -8.05 -7.08
CA LEU A 122 5.21 -6.61 -6.77
C LEU A 122 4.36 -6.34 -5.52
N ASP A 123 3.18 -6.94 -5.45
CA ASP A 123 2.25 -6.70 -4.35
C ASP A 123 2.81 -7.23 -3.02
N ARG A 124 3.49 -8.38 -3.08
CA ARG A 124 4.17 -8.99 -1.93
C ARG A 124 5.31 -8.11 -1.45
N PHE A 125 6.20 -7.68 -2.34
CA PHE A 125 7.31 -6.81 -1.96
C PHE A 125 6.85 -5.46 -1.45
N TRP A 126 5.80 -4.89 -2.05
CA TRP A 126 5.22 -3.66 -1.53
C TRP A 126 4.69 -3.85 -0.11
N LEU A 127 3.92 -4.92 0.14
CA LEU A 127 3.42 -5.23 1.46
C LEU A 127 4.56 -5.44 2.46
N ASP A 128 5.55 -6.27 2.11
CA ASP A 128 6.71 -6.56 2.97
C ASP A 128 7.46 -5.27 3.34
N VAL A 129 7.71 -4.38 2.37
CA VAL A 129 8.36 -3.08 2.62
C VAL A 129 7.53 -2.23 3.56
N VAL A 130 6.22 -2.09 3.32
CA VAL A 130 5.35 -1.27 4.19
C VAL A 130 5.26 -1.87 5.59
N LEU A 131 5.21 -3.20 5.74
CA LEU A 131 5.24 -3.86 7.04
C LEU A 131 6.56 -3.63 7.78
N LEU A 132 7.69 -3.69 7.08
CA LEU A 132 8.99 -3.37 7.66
C LEU A 132 9.06 -1.91 8.12
N LEU A 133 8.47 -0.97 7.38
CA LEU A 133 8.39 0.43 7.74
C LEU A 133 7.55 0.65 9.00
N ILE A 134 6.27 0.27 8.96
CA ILE A 134 5.34 0.55 10.07
C ILE A 134 5.67 -0.26 11.33
N GLY A 135 6.31 -1.42 11.16
CA GLY A 135 6.80 -2.26 12.24
C GLY A 135 8.18 -1.86 12.75
N GLU A 136 8.82 -0.84 12.20
CA GLU A 136 10.13 -0.32 12.63
C GLU A 136 11.23 -1.40 12.64
N ASN A 137 11.27 -2.25 11.59
CA ASN A 137 12.18 -3.42 11.52
C ASN A 137 13.53 -3.13 10.84
N PHE A 138 13.91 -1.87 10.69
CA PHE A 138 15.20 -1.47 10.14
C PHE A 138 16.16 -1.00 11.25
N GLU A 139 17.46 -1.06 10.99
CA GLU A 139 18.41 -0.30 11.80
C GLU A 139 18.22 1.20 11.49
N ASN A 140 18.30 2.07 12.50
CA ASN A 140 18.14 3.53 12.34
C ASN A 140 16.79 3.96 11.73
N THR A 141 15.67 3.42 12.22
CA THR A 141 14.34 3.71 11.64
C THR A 141 13.95 5.19 11.64
N ASP A 142 14.52 6.00 12.54
CA ASP A 142 14.34 7.45 12.58
C ASP A 142 14.80 8.16 11.29
N GLU A 143 15.81 7.60 10.60
CA GLU A 143 16.34 8.15 9.35
C GLU A 143 15.46 7.82 8.13
N ILE A 144 14.54 6.85 8.26
CA ILE A 144 13.66 6.44 7.17
C ILE A 144 12.47 7.38 7.08
N CYS A 145 12.28 7.97 5.90
CA CYS A 145 11.17 8.87 5.60
C CYS A 145 9.92 8.14 5.09
N GLY A 146 10.10 7.10 4.26
CA GLY A 146 9.00 6.38 3.62
C GLY A 146 9.43 5.48 2.46
N ALA A 147 8.46 4.94 1.74
CA ALA A 147 8.66 4.15 0.52
C ALA A 147 7.67 4.57 -0.59
N VAL A 148 8.08 4.32 -1.83
CA VAL A 148 7.28 4.58 -3.04
C VAL A 148 7.25 3.31 -3.88
N VAL A 149 6.08 2.96 -4.41
CA VAL A 149 5.92 1.94 -5.44
C VAL A 149 5.37 2.57 -6.71
N PHE A 150 6.09 2.35 -7.81
CA PHE A 150 5.68 2.85 -9.12
C PHE A 150 4.70 1.87 -9.79
N GLY A 151 3.62 2.42 -10.34
CA GLY A 151 2.67 1.65 -11.14
C GLY A 151 3.29 1.10 -12.42
N PRO A 152 2.50 0.42 -13.27
CA PRO A 152 3.02 -0.17 -14.50
C PRO A 152 3.62 0.91 -15.38
N GLU A 153 4.87 0.73 -15.75
CA GLU A 153 5.61 1.67 -16.58
C GLU A 153 5.33 1.39 -18.07
N THR A 154 4.82 2.39 -18.80
CA THR A 154 5.19 2.53 -20.21
C THR A 154 6.29 3.54 -20.20
N LEU A 155 7.53 3.07 -20.37
CA LEU A 155 8.78 3.83 -20.43
C LEU A 155 8.59 5.26 -19.92
N ARG A 156 8.80 5.52 -18.62
CA ARG A 156 9.03 6.89 -18.14
C ARG A 156 10.41 7.29 -18.64
N SER A 157 10.54 7.39 -19.96
CA SER A 157 11.64 8.06 -20.61
C SER A 157 11.60 9.49 -20.09
N ASN A 158 12.53 9.79 -19.18
CA ASN A 158 12.99 11.12 -18.75
C ASN A 158 12.56 11.64 -17.38
N MET A 159 12.35 10.80 -16.36
CA MET A 159 12.37 11.35 -14.99
C MET A 159 13.11 10.43 -14.01
N GLN A 160 14.29 10.91 -13.58
CA GLN A 160 15.10 10.41 -12.44
C GLN A 160 16.08 9.24 -12.66
N SER A 161 16.78 9.17 -13.78
CA SER A 161 18.18 8.69 -13.72
C SER A 161 19.05 9.81 -13.14
N LEU A 162 19.01 10.01 -11.83
CA LEU A 162 20.12 10.62 -11.11
C LEU A 162 21.09 9.48 -10.79
N LYS A 163 22.01 9.22 -11.72
CA LYS A 163 23.28 8.61 -11.35
C LYS A 163 23.93 9.57 -10.35
N LEU A 164 24.20 9.10 -9.13
CA LEU A 164 25.26 9.69 -8.33
C LEU A 164 26.57 9.32 -9.04
N GLU A 165 27.12 10.25 -9.83
CA GLU A 165 28.54 10.21 -10.14
C GLU A 165 29.30 10.87 -8.99
N GLY A 166 30.26 10.13 -8.41
CA GLY A 166 31.23 10.59 -7.40
C GLY A 166 30.89 10.06 -5.99
N SER A 167 31.75 9.33 -5.29
CA SER A 167 33.23 9.27 -5.35
C SER A 167 33.78 7.86 -5.16
#